data_AF-A0A653TZT0-F1
#
_entry.id   AF-A0A653TZT0-F1
#
_cell.length_a   1.000
_cell.length_b   1.000
_cell.length_c   1.000
_cell.angle_alpha   90.00
_cell.angle_beta   90.00
_cell.angle_gamma   90.00
#
_symmetry.space_group_name_H-M   'P 1'
#
loop_
_entity.id
_entity.type
_entity.pdbx_description
1 polymer ?
#
loop_
_entity_poly.entity_id
_entity_poly.type
_entity_poly.pdbx_seq_one_letter_code
_entity_poly.pdbx_strand_id
1 'polypeptide(L)' 'MYAALWRILPGPWWVRLLILLVLLAAVLYALTFWVFPWVSPLISPGDVSIEPAPTAT' A
#
# COMPACT_ATOMS: atom_id res chain seq x y z
N MET A 1 -26.54 -12.15 -31.03
CA MET A 1 -25.97 -10.81 -30.76
C MET A 1 -26.01 -10.43 -29.27
N TYR A 2 -25.76 -11.38 -28.35
CA TYR A 2 -25.46 -11.11 -26.92
C TYR A 2 -24.02 -11.54 -26.54
N ALA A 3 -23.31 -12.21 -27.46
CA ALA A 3 -21.96 -12.74 -27.24
C ALA A 3 -20.86 -11.65 -27.20
N ALA A 4 -21.06 -10.50 -27.86
CA ALA A 4 -20.12 -9.38 -27.80
C ALA A 4 -20.15 -8.67 -26.43
N LEU A 5 -21.32 -8.65 -25.77
CA LEU A 5 -21.49 -8.04 -24.45
C LEU A 5 -20.89 -8.92 -23.33
N TRP A 6 -20.94 -10.24 -23.47
CA TRP A 6 -20.29 -11.21 -22.58
C TRP A 6 -18.76 -11.28 -22.72
N ARG A 7 -18.20 -10.67 -23.79
CA ARG A 7 -16.75 -10.57 -24.03
C ARG A 7 -16.13 -9.28 -23.48
N ILE A 8 -16.96 -8.26 -23.17
CA ILE A 8 -16.53 -7.02 -22.49
C ILE A 8 -16.33 -7.24 -20.98
N LEU A 9 -16.92 -8.29 -20.42
CA LEU A 9 -16.61 -8.77 -19.08
C LEU A 9 -15.37 -9.68 -19.19
N PRO A 10 -14.15 -9.24 -18.83
CA PRO A 10 -13.00 -10.14 -18.85
C PRO A 10 -13.14 -11.15 -17.70
N GLY A 11 -13.70 -12.31 -18.05
CA GLY A 11 -13.52 -13.59 -17.37
C GLY A 11 -14.49 -13.95 -16.25
N PRO A 12 -14.53 -15.26 -15.90
CA PRO A 12 -15.28 -15.81 -14.77
C PRO A 12 -14.97 -15.03 -13.50
N TRP A 13 -15.85 -15.10 -12.49
CA TRP A 13 -15.75 -14.35 -11.23
C TRP A 13 -14.32 -14.27 -10.63
N TRP A 14 -13.49 -15.30 -10.83
CA TRP A 14 -12.06 -15.29 -10.47
C TRP A 14 -11.19 -14.23 -11.16
N VAL A 15 -11.40 -13.89 -12.42
CA VAL A 15 -10.59 -12.88 -13.13
C VAL A 15 -10.84 -11.49 -12.55
N ARG A 16 -12.11 -11.17 -12.24
CA ARG A 16 -12.46 -9.94 -11.50
C ARG A 16 -11.83 -9.91 -10.11
N LEU A 17 -11.85 -11.06 -9.43
CA LEU A 17 -11.24 -11.21 -8.11
C LEU A 17 -9.72 -10.99 -8.19
N LEU A 18 -9.06 -11.53 -9.21
CA LEU A 18 -7.63 -11.34 -9.45
C LEU A 18 -7.31 -9.87 -9.75
N ILE A 19 -8.10 -9.19 -10.57
CA ILE A 19 -7.94 -7.75 -10.84
C ILE A 19 -8.10 -6.94 -9.55
N LEU A 20 -9.13 -7.20 -8.74
CA LEU A 20 -9.31 -6.54 -7.45
C LEU A 20 -8.16 -6.82 -6.48
N LEU A 21 -7.66 -8.06 -6.45
CA LEU A 21 -6.53 -8.45 -5.60
C LEU A 21 -5.25 -7.73 -6.03
N VAL A 22 -4.97 -7.66 -7.33
CA VAL A 22 -3.82 -6.94 -7.88
C VAL A 22 -3.95 -5.43 -7.62
N LEU A 23 -5.15 -4.86 -7.80
CA LEU A 23 -5.40 -3.46 -7.49
C LEU A 23 -5.16 -3.16 -6.01
N LEU A 24 -5.66 -4.03 -5.13
CA LEU A 24 -5.46 -3.91 -3.68
C LEU A 24 -3.97 -4.03 -3.32
N ALA A 25 -3.26 -5.00 -3.87
CA ALA A 25 -1.83 -5.17 -3.68
C ALA A 25 -1.04 -3.95 -4.19
N ALA A 26 -1.42 -3.40 -5.34
CA ALA A 26 -0.81 -2.18 -5.88
C ALA A 26 -1.04 -0.97 -4.98
N VAL A 27 -2.24 -0.82 -4.41
CA VAL A 27 -2.54 0.24 -3.43
C VAL A 27 -1.72 0.07 -2.17
N LEU A 28 -1.66 -1.14 -1.59
CA LEU A 28 -0.84 -1.42 -0.39
C LEU A 28 0.65 -1.16 -0.65
N TYR A 29 1.14 -1.55 -1.83
CA TYR A 29 2.51 -1.28 -2.26
C TYR A 29 2.77 0.22 -2.40
N ALA A 30 1.89 0.96 -3.09
CA ALA A 30 2.02 2.40 -3.22
C ALA A 30 1.95 3.11 -1.85
N LEU A 31 1.10 2.62 -0.94
CA LEU A 31 0.97 3.22 0.39
C LEU A 31 2.23 3.02 1.23
N THR A 32 2.88 1.86 1.13
CA THR A 32 4.09 1.54 1.90
C THR A 32 5.37 2.11 1.27
N PHE A 33 5.53 2.04 -0.05
CA PHE A 33 6.75 2.52 -0.72
C PHE A 33 6.70 3.99 -1.06
N TRP A 34 5.52 4.54 -1.35
CA TRP A 34 5.36 5.93 -1.73
C TRP A 34 4.85 6.76 -0.56
N VAL A 35 3.68 6.45 0.00
CA VAL A 35 3.01 7.31 0.99
C VAL A 35 3.71 7.30 2.35
N PHE A 36 4.21 6.16 2.81
CA PHE A 36 4.88 6.05 4.10
C PHE A 36 6.09 7.00 4.25
N PRO A 37 7.02 7.14 3.27
CA PRO A 37 8.05 8.19 3.31
C PRO A 37 7.52 9.61 3.55
N TRP A 38 6.38 9.97 2.97
CA TRP A 38 5.78 11.31 3.14
C TRP A 38 5.08 11.47 4.49
N VAL A 39 4.53 10.38 5.04
CA VAL A 39 3.78 10.38 6.30
C VAL A 39 4.69 10.19 7.51
N SER A 40 5.78 9.42 7.38
CA SER A 40 6.82 9.22 8.40
C SER A 40 7.23 10.50 9.15
N PRO A 41 7.54 11.63 8.49
CA PRO A 41 7.90 12.87 9.18
C PRO A 41 6.74 13.54 9.94
N LEU A 42 5.48 13.25 9.61
CA LEU A 42 4.32 13.78 10.32
C LEU A 42 4.06 13.04 11.64
N ILE A 43 4.45 11.77 11.72
CA ILE A 43 4.23 10.90 12.89
C ILE A 43 5.48 10.85 13.79
N SER A 44 6.66 11.17 13.27
CA SER A 44 7.89 11.43 14.04
C SER A 44 8.26 12.92 14.14
N PRO A 45 7.38 13.82 14.64
CA PRO A 45 7.69 15.26 14.73
C PRO A 45 8.48 15.66 15.99
N GLY A 46 8.98 14.73 16.80
CA GLY A 46 9.72 15.04 18.02
C GLY A 46 10.73 13.96 18.35
N ASP A 47 11.95 14.40 18.61
CA ASP A 47 13.17 13.65 18.84
C ASP A 47 12.93 12.34 19.61
N VAL A 48 13.36 11.21 19.03
CA VAL A 48 13.81 10.07 19.84
C VAL A 48 15.08 10.57 20.54
N SER A 49 14.89 11.29 21.64
CA SER A 49 15.98 11.69 22.52
C SER A 49 16.51 10.40 23.14
N ILE A 50 17.46 9.80 22.43
CA ILE A 50 18.37 8.83 23.01
C ILE A 50 19.22 9.67 23.96
N GLU A 51 18.75 9.89 25.20
CA GLU A 51 19.62 10.32 26.29
C GLU A 51 20.76 9.29 26.32
N PRO A 52 21.99 9.65 25.91
CA PRO A 52 23.10 8.73 26.03
C PRO A 52 23.23 8.43 27.51
N ALA A 53 23.09 7.16 27.89
CA ALA A 53 23.25 6.72 29.27
C ALA A 53 24.47 7.44 29.86
N PRO A 54 24.34 8.09 31.03
CA PRO A 54 25.37 8.98 31.54
C PRO A 54 26.68 8.21 31.58
N THR A 55 27.63 8.63 30.73
CA THR A 55 28.96 8.06 30.68
C THR A 55 29.61 8.39 32.02
N ALA A 56 29.50 7.47 32.97
CA ALA A 56 30.16 7.58 34.26
C ALA A 56 31.66 7.66 34.00
N THR A 57 32.20 8.81 34.36
CA THR A 57 33.63 9.09 34.47
C THR A 57 34.27 8.11 35.45
#